data_AF-A0A7X6YB87-F1
#
_entry.id   AF-A0A7X6YB87-F1
#
_cell.length_a   1.000
_cell.length_b   1.000
_cell.length_c   1.000
_cell.angle_alpha   90.00
_cell.angle_beta   90.00
_cell.angle_gamma   90.00
#
_symmetry.space_group_name_H-M   'P 1'
#
loop_
_entity.id
_entity.type
_entity.pdbx_description
1 polymer ?
#
loop_
_entity_poly.entity_id
_entity_poly.type
_entity_poly.pdbx_seq_one_letter_code
_entity_poly.pdbx_strand_id
1 'polypeptide(L)'
;LADLYTAQTPDDAAAREELVKNMMAAAVKPETPGRASVEAPLHDSLAARFVVHTHPAAVNGLTCAVGGRAAAARLFPDALWVPYTDPGYTLCMAVREAIRAYRAQQGCEPALIFLENHGVFVSGDTAEAVRAAYARVMQTLADAYAAVGVDDAVPESPAPEAAQVAAWHSVLAEALGADAGAVAAAGRFEVGDGPISPDHIVYAKSYPYEGVLTVDNLRAFQRVRGYAPRVVVTDGAVLGVGASDKVARLALELARDGAGVKRLARAFGGVRYLGDRARAFIENWEVESYRAKQV
;
A
#
# COMPACT_ATOMS: atom_id res chain seq x y z
N LEU A 1 -18.73 -14.25 -10.98
CA LEU A 1 -18.20 -13.84 -9.66
C LEU A 1 -18.74 -14.71 -8.53
N ALA A 2 -20.05 -14.93 -8.39
CA ALA A 2 -20.61 -15.76 -7.32
C ALA A 2 -19.94 -17.15 -7.16
N ASP A 3 -19.61 -17.82 -8.27
CA ASP A 3 -18.94 -19.14 -8.26
C ASP A 3 -17.56 -19.13 -7.57
N LEU A 4 -16.89 -17.97 -7.49
CA LEU A 4 -15.59 -17.81 -6.83
C LEU A 4 -15.67 -18.11 -5.33
N TYR A 5 -16.80 -17.83 -4.69
CA TYR A 5 -16.98 -18.04 -3.25
C TYR A 5 -17.22 -19.50 -2.87
N THR A 6 -17.55 -20.35 -3.84
CA THR A 6 -17.79 -21.78 -3.66
C THR A 6 -16.75 -22.64 -4.37
N ALA A 7 -15.77 -22.02 -5.03
CA ALA A 7 -14.72 -22.73 -5.73
C ALA A 7 -13.81 -23.47 -4.75
N GLN A 8 -13.50 -24.74 -5.06
CA GLN A 8 -12.39 -25.43 -4.42
C GLN A 8 -11.09 -24.83 -4.96
N THR A 9 -10.28 -24.28 -4.06
CA THR A 9 -9.01 -23.66 -4.43
C THR A 9 -7.82 -24.54 -4.03
N PRO A 10 -6.73 -24.55 -4.81
CA PRO A 10 -5.49 -25.22 -4.43
C PRO A 10 -4.90 -24.67 -3.12
N ASP A 11 -4.21 -25.54 -2.38
CA ASP A 11 -3.45 -25.12 -1.19
C ASP A 11 -2.27 -24.21 -1.57
N ASP A 12 -1.61 -24.52 -2.69
CA ASP A 12 -0.53 -23.70 -3.24
C ASP A 12 -1.03 -22.29 -3.61
N ALA A 13 -0.32 -21.26 -3.13
CA ALA A 13 -0.73 -19.88 -3.28
C ALA A 13 -0.69 -19.41 -4.74
N ALA A 14 0.32 -19.82 -5.52
CA ALA A 14 0.45 -19.40 -6.91
C ALA A 14 -0.66 -20.02 -7.78
N ALA A 15 -0.90 -21.32 -7.62
CA ALA A 15 -1.97 -22.03 -8.33
C ALA A 15 -3.37 -21.48 -7.97
N ARG A 16 -3.59 -21.12 -6.71
CA ARG A 16 -4.84 -20.49 -6.26
C ARG A 16 -5.05 -19.11 -6.86
N GLU A 17 -4.03 -18.26 -6.86
CA GLU A 17 -4.11 -16.92 -7.47
C GLU A 17 -4.32 -17.00 -8.99
N GLU A 18 -3.72 -17.99 -9.67
CA GLU A 18 -3.95 -18.23 -11.10
C GLU A 18 -5.39 -18.68 -11.39
N LEU A 19 -5.93 -19.62 -10.62
CA LEU A 19 -7.33 -20.05 -10.74
C LEU A 19 -8.28 -18.86 -10.55
N VAL A 20 -8.08 -18.09 -9.48
CA VAL A 20 -8.90 -16.92 -9.15
C VAL A 20 -8.82 -15.87 -10.24
N LYS A 21 -7.62 -15.58 -10.75
CA LYS A 21 -7.41 -14.69 -11.89
C LYS A 21 -8.23 -15.12 -13.10
N ASN A 22 -8.21 -16.40 -13.44
CA ASN A 22 -8.95 -16.94 -14.60
C ASN A 22 -10.47 -16.83 -14.40
N MET A 23 -10.97 -17.14 -13.20
CA MET A 23 -12.39 -16.97 -12.86
C MET A 23 -12.82 -15.50 -12.92
N MET A 24 -11.98 -14.57 -12.45
CA MET A 24 -12.25 -13.14 -12.51
C MET A 24 -12.23 -12.62 -13.94
N ALA A 25 -11.28 -13.08 -14.77
CA ALA A 25 -11.22 -12.73 -16.18
C ALA A 25 -12.47 -13.18 -16.94
N ALA A 26 -12.96 -14.39 -16.67
CA ALA A 26 -14.21 -14.89 -17.25
C ALA A 26 -15.47 -14.11 -16.80
N ALA A 27 -15.39 -13.39 -15.68
CA ALA A 27 -16.49 -12.58 -15.17
C ALA A 27 -16.47 -11.12 -15.68
N VAL A 28 -15.42 -10.71 -16.41
CA VAL A 28 -15.37 -9.37 -17.02
C VAL A 28 -16.41 -9.28 -18.13
N LYS A 29 -17.21 -8.21 -18.12
CA LYS A 29 -18.21 -7.99 -19.16
C LYS A 29 -17.52 -7.71 -20.51
N PRO A 30 -18.00 -8.27 -21.63
CA PRO A 30 -17.33 -8.13 -22.95
C PRO A 30 -17.05 -6.69 -23.38
N GLU A 31 -17.90 -5.75 -22.97
CA GLU A 31 -17.79 -4.32 -23.29
C GLU A 31 -16.76 -3.56 -22.44
N THR A 32 -16.19 -4.19 -21.40
CA THR A 32 -15.25 -3.54 -20.48
C THR A 32 -13.81 -3.88 -20.88
N PRO A 33 -12.99 -2.90 -21.28
CA PRO A 33 -11.58 -3.15 -21.58
C PRO A 33 -10.78 -3.42 -20.30
N GLY A 34 -9.86 -4.39 -20.36
CA GLY A 34 -8.89 -4.66 -19.29
C GLY A 34 -9.31 -5.73 -18.28
N ARG A 35 -8.53 -5.85 -17.21
CA ARG A 35 -8.75 -6.80 -16.11
C ARG A 35 -9.55 -6.10 -15.00
N ALA A 36 -10.48 -6.81 -14.38
CA ALA A 36 -11.10 -6.33 -13.14
C ALA A 36 -10.05 -6.13 -12.03
N SER A 37 -10.31 -5.21 -11.10
CA SER A 37 -9.52 -5.12 -9.87
C SER A 37 -9.45 -6.48 -9.19
N VAL A 38 -8.28 -6.85 -8.66
CA VAL A 38 -8.08 -8.09 -7.90
C VAL A 38 -8.93 -8.16 -6.63
N GLU A 39 -9.40 -7.01 -6.15
CA GLU A 39 -10.30 -6.90 -5.01
C GLU A 39 -11.77 -6.76 -5.41
N ALA A 40 -12.11 -6.87 -6.70
CA ALA A 40 -13.51 -6.84 -7.15
C ALA A 40 -14.43 -7.83 -6.38
N PRO A 41 -14.00 -9.05 -6.01
CA PRO A 41 -14.79 -9.93 -5.15
C PRO A 41 -15.07 -9.37 -3.74
N LEU A 42 -14.21 -8.50 -3.23
CA LEU A 42 -14.43 -7.82 -1.96
C LEU A 42 -15.53 -6.76 -2.07
N HIS A 43 -15.56 -6.02 -3.19
CA HIS A 43 -16.67 -5.10 -3.49
C HIS A 43 -18.02 -5.84 -3.56
N ASP A 44 -18.05 -7.02 -4.17
CA ASP A 44 -19.25 -7.87 -4.28
C ASP A 44 -19.65 -8.55 -2.95
N SER A 45 -18.82 -8.45 -1.91
CA SER A 45 -19.13 -9.00 -0.58
C SER A 45 -20.00 -8.11 0.29
N LEU A 46 -20.32 -6.90 -0.16
CA LEU A 46 -21.22 -5.96 0.50
C LEU A 46 -22.49 -5.75 -0.35
N ALA A 47 -23.65 -5.63 0.30
CA ALA A 47 -24.92 -5.42 -0.39
C ALA A 47 -25.12 -3.97 -0.87
N ALA A 48 -24.31 -3.03 -0.38
CA ALA A 48 -24.42 -1.62 -0.69
C ALA A 48 -24.17 -1.32 -2.17
N ARG A 49 -24.89 -0.34 -2.72
CA ARG A 49 -24.77 0.05 -4.14
C ARG A 49 -23.37 0.57 -4.52
N PHE A 50 -22.70 1.27 -3.62
CA PHE A 50 -21.37 1.80 -3.80
C PHE A 50 -20.43 1.25 -2.73
N VAL A 51 -19.27 0.76 -3.16
CA VAL A 51 -18.18 0.32 -2.31
C VAL A 51 -16.90 0.94 -2.84
N VAL A 52 -16.22 1.73 -2.01
CA VAL A 52 -15.04 2.51 -2.40
C VAL A 52 -13.89 2.20 -1.48
N HIS A 53 -12.81 1.68 -2.06
CA HIS A 53 -11.57 1.36 -1.38
C HIS A 53 -10.50 2.41 -1.69
N THR A 54 -9.84 2.93 -0.65
CA THR A 54 -8.73 3.87 -0.81
C THR A 54 -7.68 3.68 0.29
N HIS A 55 -6.49 4.21 0.04
CA HIS A 55 -5.34 4.20 0.96
C HIS A 55 -4.86 5.62 1.35
N PRO A 56 -5.70 6.51 1.91
CA PRO A 56 -5.23 7.83 2.32
C PRO A 56 -4.13 7.72 3.38
N ALA A 57 -3.07 8.54 3.30
CA ALA A 57 -2.00 8.56 4.31
C ALA A 57 -2.56 8.70 5.73
N ALA A 58 -3.56 9.55 5.93
CA ALA A 58 -4.27 9.71 7.21
C ALA A 58 -4.88 8.39 7.72
N VAL A 59 -5.49 7.59 6.83
CA VAL A 59 -6.03 6.27 7.21
C VAL A 59 -4.90 5.28 7.47
N ASN A 60 -3.87 5.27 6.63
CA ASN A 60 -2.72 4.38 6.82
C ASN A 60 -1.90 4.71 8.06
N GLY A 61 -1.90 5.96 8.52
CA GLY A 61 -1.40 6.33 9.85
C GLY A 61 -2.12 5.59 10.99
N LEU A 62 -3.42 5.30 10.85
CA LEU A 62 -4.16 4.46 11.80
C LEU A 62 -3.94 2.96 11.54
N THR A 63 -4.13 2.51 10.30
CA THR A 63 -4.16 1.07 9.98
C THR A 63 -2.79 0.42 10.01
N CYS A 64 -1.72 1.19 9.81
CA CYS A 64 -0.33 0.73 9.89
C CYS A 64 0.31 1.02 11.25
N ALA A 65 -0.47 1.37 12.29
CA ALA A 65 0.08 1.63 13.62
C ALA A 65 -0.01 0.42 14.56
N VAL A 66 0.95 0.30 15.48
CA VAL A 66 0.98 -0.77 16.50
C VAL A 66 -0.30 -0.77 17.35
N GLY A 67 -0.78 0.40 17.75
CA GLY A 67 -2.03 0.59 18.49
C GLY A 67 -3.27 0.82 17.61
N GLY A 68 -3.15 0.63 16.29
CA GLY A 68 -4.18 0.96 15.30
C GLY A 68 -5.53 0.33 15.58
N ARG A 69 -5.57 -0.98 15.88
CA ARG A 69 -6.82 -1.69 16.20
C ARG A 69 -7.55 -1.11 17.41
N ALA A 70 -6.83 -0.81 18.49
CA ALA A 70 -7.42 -0.26 19.70
C ALA A 70 -7.89 1.19 19.48
N ALA A 71 -7.13 1.97 18.72
CA ALA A 71 -7.52 3.32 18.34
C ALA A 71 -8.76 3.31 17.43
N ALA A 72 -8.82 2.41 16.44
CA ALA A 72 -9.96 2.25 15.55
C ALA A 72 -11.23 1.89 16.33
N ALA A 73 -11.16 0.95 17.27
CA ALA A 73 -12.30 0.58 18.12
C ALA A 73 -12.82 1.74 18.98
N ARG A 74 -11.92 2.66 19.39
CA ARG A 74 -12.29 3.86 20.16
C ARG A 74 -12.88 4.97 19.28
N LEU A 75 -12.26 5.23 18.12
CA LEU A 75 -12.62 6.34 17.23
C LEU A 75 -13.82 6.00 16.33
N PHE A 76 -13.95 4.74 15.95
CA PHE A 76 -14.94 4.22 15.02
C PHE A 76 -15.55 2.92 15.55
N PRO A 77 -16.36 2.98 16.63
CA PRO A 77 -16.94 1.79 17.26
C PRO A 77 -17.90 1.01 16.34
N ASP A 78 -18.36 1.63 15.25
CA ASP A 78 -19.20 1.07 14.20
C ASP A 78 -18.41 0.53 12.99
N ALA A 79 -17.08 0.54 13.04
CA ALA A 79 -16.23 0.01 11.98
C ALA A 79 -15.82 -1.45 12.25
N LEU A 80 -15.73 -2.22 11.18
CA LEU A 80 -15.12 -3.55 11.20
C LEU A 80 -13.59 -3.42 11.04
N TRP A 81 -12.82 -3.96 11.99
CA TRP A 81 -11.38 -4.11 11.84
C TRP A 81 -11.03 -5.52 11.36
N VAL A 82 -10.28 -5.61 10.26
CA VAL A 82 -9.77 -6.88 9.73
C VAL A 82 -8.26 -6.92 9.94
N PRO A 83 -7.75 -7.91 10.71
CA PRO A 83 -6.31 -8.12 10.87
C PRO A 83 -5.61 -8.32 9.53
N TYR A 84 -4.29 -8.12 9.50
CA TYR A 84 -3.53 -8.25 8.27
C TYR A 84 -3.77 -9.63 7.65
N THR A 85 -4.17 -9.61 6.39
CA THR A 85 -4.39 -10.79 5.56
C THR A 85 -3.78 -10.50 4.20
N ASP A 86 -3.10 -11.49 3.63
CA ASP A 86 -2.43 -11.36 2.34
C ASP A 86 -3.44 -10.89 1.27
N PRO A 87 -3.14 -9.81 0.51
CA PRO A 87 -4.08 -9.25 -0.47
C PRO A 87 -4.39 -10.27 -1.57
N GLY A 88 -5.55 -10.11 -2.22
CA GLY A 88 -6.06 -11.05 -3.23
C GLY A 88 -7.20 -11.92 -2.70
N TYR A 89 -7.24 -13.19 -3.12
CA TYR A 89 -8.36 -14.09 -2.81
C TYR A 89 -8.51 -14.33 -1.31
N THR A 90 -7.39 -14.53 -0.60
CA THR A 90 -7.39 -14.82 0.84
C THR A 90 -8.00 -13.67 1.64
N LEU A 91 -7.59 -12.43 1.36
CA LEU A 91 -8.20 -11.24 1.95
C LEU A 91 -9.69 -11.14 1.65
N CYS A 92 -10.12 -11.39 0.40
CA CYS A 92 -11.54 -11.37 0.05
C CYS A 92 -12.34 -12.33 0.92
N MET A 93 -11.89 -13.58 1.06
CA MET A 93 -12.63 -14.59 1.85
C MET A 93 -12.65 -14.23 3.34
N ALA A 94 -11.54 -13.72 3.88
CA ALA A 94 -11.46 -13.27 5.28
C ALA A 94 -12.41 -12.09 5.55
N VAL A 95 -12.45 -11.10 4.66
CA VAL A 95 -13.32 -9.92 4.79
C VAL A 95 -14.80 -10.32 4.65
N ARG A 96 -15.12 -11.21 3.71
CA ARG A 96 -16.48 -11.73 3.53
C ARG A 96 -16.99 -12.44 4.78
N GLU A 97 -16.16 -13.27 5.40
CA GLU A 97 -16.51 -13.94 6.66
C GLU A 97 -16.65 -12.94 7.81
N ALA A 98 -15.76 -11.96 7.90
CA ALA A 98 -15.82 -10.90 8.92
C ALA A 98 -17.09 -10.03 8.78
N ILE A 99 -17.53 -9.72 7.55
CA ILE A 99 -18.80 -9.02 7.28
C ILE A 99 -20.00 -9.85 7.77
N ARG A 100 -20.01 -11.16 7.50
CA ARG A 100 -21.09 -12.06 7.95
C ARG A 100 -21.15 -12.12 9.47
N ALA A 101 -20.01 -12.27 10.13
CA ALA A 101 -19.91 -12.28 11.58
C ALA A 101 -20.37 -10.94 12.19
N TYR A 102 -19.94 -9.81 11.61
CA TYR A 102 -20.37 -8.47 12.02
C TYR A 102 -21.89 -8.34 11.89
N ARG A 103 -22.48 -8.73 10.75
CA ARG A 103 -23.92 -8.67 10.51
C ARG A 103 -24.72 -9.55 11.47
N ALA A 104 -24.22 -10.74 11.79
CA ALA A 104 -24.87 -11.61 12.78
C ALA A 104 -24.90 -10.99 14.18
N GLN A 105 -23.92 -10.15 14.53
CA GLN A 105 -23.82 -9.49 15.82
C GLN A 105 -24.57 -8.14 15.88
N GLN A 106 -24.47 -7.34 14.82
CA GLN A 106 -24.97 -5.96 14.78
C GLN A 106 -26.30 -5.79 14.06
N GLY A 107 -26.78 -6.82 13.35
CA GLY A 107 -28.01 -6.78 12.56
C GLY A 107 -27.88 -6.06 11.22
N CYS A 108 -26.73 -5.47 10.90
CA CYS A 108 -26.42 -4.77 9.65
C CYS A 108 -25.00 -5.05 9.16
N GLU A 109 -24.72 -4.79 7.88
CA GLU A 109 -23.35 -4.86 7.33
C GLU A 109 -22.55 -3.61 7.75
N PRO A 110 -21.21 -3.72 7.90
CA PRO A 110 -20.39 -2.58 8.28
C PRO A 110 -20.29 -1.58 7.13
N ALA A 111 -20.53 -0.30 7.40
CA ALA A 111 -20.33 0.78 6.42
C ALA A 111 -18.85 1.18 6.27
N LEU A 112 -18.03 0.88 7.29
CA LEU A 112 -16.60 1.11 7.32
C LEU A 112 -15.87 -0.19 7.65
N ILE A 113 -14.87 -0.54 6.84
CA ILE A 113 -13.97 -1.67 7.10
C ILE A 113 -12.53 -1.17 7.03
N PHE A 114 -11.80 -1.26 8.13
CA PHE A 114 -10.37 -0.98 8.18
C PHE A 114 -9.57 -2.27 8.02
N LEU A 115 -8.58 -2.22 7.14
CA LEU A 115 -7.66 -3.32 6.86
C LEU A 115 -6.28 -2.98 7.42
N GLU A 116 -5.82 -3.76 8.40
CA GLU A 116 -4.50 -3.58 9.02
C GLU A 116 -3.38 -3.60 7.95
N ASN A 117 -2.47 -2.62 8.02
CA ASN A 117 -1.38 -2.42 7.06
C ASN A 117 -1.82 -2.26 5.58
N HIS A 118 -3.04 -1.77 5.31
CA HIS A 118 -3.55 -1.68 3.94
C HIS A 118 -4.37 -0.40 3.67
N GLY A 119 -5.51 -0.22 4.35
CA GLY A 119 -6.38 0.95 4.10
C GLY A 119 -7.83 0.77 4.55
N VAL A 120 -8.77 1.38 3.83
CA VAL A 120 -10.19 1.41 4.22
C VAL A 120 -11.13 1.10 3.06
N PHE A 121 -12.20 0.37 3.35
CA PHE A 121 -13.40 0.26 2.51
C PHE A 121 -14.53 1.07 3.14
N VAL A 122 -15.23 1.83 2.30
CA VAL A 122 -16.42 2.60 2.67
C VAL A 122 -17.56 2.20 1.75
N SER A 123 -18.73 1.89 2.32
CA SER A 123 -19.89 1.47 1.56
C SER A 123 -21.14 2.29 1.86
N GLY A 124 -22.00 2.48 0.85
CA GLY A 124 -23.27 3.17 1.00
C GLY A 124 -24.14 3.08 -0.26
N ASP A 125 -25.43 3.39 -0.12
CA ASP A 125 -26.39 3.27 -1.24
C ASP A 125 -26.40 4.49 -2.17
N THR A 126 -25.76 5.58 -1.75
CA THR A 126 -25.59 6.80 -2.54
C THR A 126 -24.14 7.28 -2.50
N ALA A 127 -23.72 8.02 -3.53
CA ALA A 127 -22.39 8.60 -3.58
C ALA A 127 -22.20 9.65 -2.47
N GLU A 128 -23.27 10.35 -2.10
CA GLU A 128 -23.31 11.31 -0.99
C GLU A 128 -23.03 10.61 0.35
N ALA A 129 -23.63 9.44 0.59
CA ALA A 129 -23.40 8.66 1.81
C ALA A 129 -21.93 8.22 1.92
N VAL A 130 -21.33 7.74 0.82
CA VAL A 130 -19.91 7.38 0.78
C VAL A 130 -19.01 8.58 1.07
N ARG A 131 -19.28 9.74 0.43
CA ARG A 131 -18.51 10.97 0.67
C ARG A 131 -18.64 11.45 2.12
N ALA A 132 -19.83 11.40 2.70
CA ALA A 132 -20.06 11.77 4.09
C ALA A 132 -19.32 10.84 5.06
N ALA A 133 -19.30 9.54 4.79
CA ALA A 133 -18.55 8.57 5.59
C ALA A 133 -17.02 8.80 5.50
N TYR A 134 -16.49 9.07 4.31
CA TYR A 134 -15.08 9.48 4.17
C TYR A 134 -14.78 10.79 4.90
N ALA A 135 -15.64 11.81 4.78
CA ALA A 135 -15.46 13.07 5.49
C ALA A 135 -15.41 12.86 7.01
N ARG A 136 -16.30 12.00 7.56
CA ARG A 136 -16.28 11.61 8.98
C ARG A 136 -14.94 10.98 9.36
N VAL A 137 -14.46 10.01 8.58
CA VAL A 137 -13.18 9.31 8.83
C VAL A 137 -12.01 10.30 8.81
N MET A 138 -11.90 11.11 7.76
CA MET A 138 -10.80 12.04 7.58
C MET A 138 -10.80 13.12 8.68
N GLN A 139 -11.96 13.67 9.05
CA GLN A 139 -12.05 14.66 10.12
C GLN A 139 -11.70 14.06 11.49
N THR A 140 -12.24 12.88 11.81
CA THR A 140 -11.96 12.21 13.09
C THR A 140 -10.47 11.90 13.25
N LEU A 141 -9.81 11.48 12.18
CA LEU A 141 -8.38 11.24 12.17
C LEU A 141 -7.58 12.54 12.29
N ALA A 142 -7.96 13.59 11.55
CA ALA A 142 -7.32 14.91 11.67
C ALA A 142 -7.37 15.43 13.11
N ASP A 143 -8.52 15.32 13.78
CA ASP A 143 -8.68 15.73 15.18
C ASP A 143 -7.80 14.87 16.12
N ALA A 144 -7.74 13.55 15.87
CA ALA A 144 -6.91 12.64 16.66
C ALA A 144 -5.40 12.93 16.50
N TYR A 145 -4.95 13.28 15.30
CA TYR A 145 -3.57 13.66 15.03
C TYR A 145 -3.22 15.02 15.65
N ALA A 146 -4.09 16.02 15.47
CA ALA A 146 -3.94 17.35 16.06
C ALA A 146 -3.87 17.31 17.59
N ALA A 147 -4.67 16.46 18.24
CA ALA A 147 -4.69 16.31 19.70
C ALA A 147 -3.35 15.87 20.31
N VAL A 148 -2.47 15.25 19.53
CA VAL A 148 -1.13 14.81 19.95
C VAL A 148 0.00 15.56 19.24
N GLY A 149 -0.33 16.62 18.49
CA GLY A 149 0.66 17.45 17.78
C GLY A 149 1.39 16.71 16.66
N VAL A 150 0.71 15.77 15.99
CA VAL A 150 1.24 15.04 14.83
C VAL A 150 0.47 15.49 13.59
N ASP A 151 1.15 15.55 12.45
CA ASP A 151 0.58 15.79 11.12
C ASP A 151 1.23 14.82 10.12
N ASP A 152 1.00 15.00 8.82
CA ASP A 152 1.63 14.25 7.74
C ASP A 152 2.77 15.02 7.03
N ALA A 153 3.03 16.27 7.43
CA ALA A 153 4.08 17.09 6.84
C ALA A 153 5.47 16.48 7.07
N VAL A 154 6.09 15.99 6.00
CA VAL A 154 7.42 15.38 6.04
C VAL A 154 8.48 16.48 6.02
N PRO A 155 9.31 16.63 7.07
CA PRO A 155 10.41 17.58 7.06
C PRO A 155 11.46 17.14 6.04
N GLU A 156 11.79 18.05 5.11
CA GLU A 156 12.73 17.83 4.01
C GLU A 156 13.87 18.84 4.07
N SER A 157 15.09 18.40 3.78
CA SER A 157 16.21 19.33 3.53
C SER A 157 16.00 20.09 2.21
N PRO A 158 16.81 21.11 1.90
CA PRO A 158 16.80 21.72 0.57
C PRO A 158 17.02 20.67 -0.53
N ALA A 159 16.37 20.88 -1.68
CA ALA A 159 16.54 20.01 -2.83
C ALA A 159 18.00 20.03 -3.33
N PRO A 160 18.53 18.89 -3.78
CA PRO A 160 19.87 18.82 -4.32
C PRO A 160 19.99 19.58 -5.65
N GLU A 161 21.20 20.07 -5.95
CA GLU A 161 21.49 20.69 -7.24
C GLU A 161 21.41 19.69 -8.40
N ALA A 162 21.01 20.14 -9.58
CA ALA A 162 20.88 19.30 -10.77
C ALA A 162 22.18 18.57 -11.13
N ALA A 163 23.34 19.21 -10.93
CA ALA A 163 24.65 18.60 -11.16
C ALA A 163 24.90 17.41 -10.22
N GLN A 164 24.49 17.52 -8.95
CA GLN A 164 24.61 16.44 -7.98
C GLN A 164 23.68 15.27 -8.31
N VAL A 165 22.45 15.55 -8.76
CA VAL A 165 21.51 14.54 -9.23
C VAL A 165 22.05 13.80 -10.45
N ALA A 166 22.64 14.52 -11.41
CA ALA A 166 23.26 13.91 -12.59
C ALA A 166 24.45 13.00 -12.22
N ALA A 167 25.27 13.42 -11.25
CA ALA A 167 26.37 12.60 -10.74
C ALA A 167 25.87 11.29 -10.10
N TRP A 168 24.82 11.37 -9.26
CA TRP A 168 24.20 10.18 -8.68
C TRP A 168 23.56 9.28 -9.74
N HIS A 169 22.89 9.85 -10.74
CA HIS A 169 22.28 9.09 -11.84
C HIS A 169 23.35 8.31 -12.62
N SER A 170 24.52 8.90 -12.88
CA SER A 170 25.61 8.17 -13.55
C SER A 170 26.05 6.92 -12.80
N VAL A 171 26.20 7.00 -11.46
CA VAL A 171 26.57 5.86 -10.63
C VAL A 171 25.46 4.80 -10.60
N LEU A 172 24.20 5.24 -10.49
CA LEU A 172 23.03 4.35 -10.50
C LEU A 172 22.91 3.62 -11.85
N ALA A 173 23.09 4.31 -12.96
CA ALA A 173 23.01 3.72 -14.30
C ALA A 173 24.13 2.70 -14.54
N GLU A 174 25.36 2.96 -14.07
CA GLU A 174 26.47 2.01 -14.16
C GLU A 174 26.22 0.75 -13.32
N ALA A 175 25.63 0.92 -12.13
CA ALA A 175 25.38 -0.19 -11.21
C ALA A 175 24.16 -1.04 -11.60
N LEU A 176 23.05 -0.39 -11.97
CA LEU A 176 21.72 -0.97 -12.08
C LEU A 176 21.22 -1.10 -13.54
N GLY A 177 21.89 -0.47 -14.50
CA GLY A 177 21.54 -0.53 -15.92
C GLY A 177 20.11 -0.04 -16.18
N ALA A 178 19.30 -0.88 -16.84
CA ALA A 178 17.93 -0.55 -17.25
C ALA A 178 16.99 -0.22 -16.08
N ASP A 179 17.29 -0.69 -14.86
CA ASP A 179 16.47 -0.40 -13.67
C ASP A 179 16.59 1.07 -13.21
N ALA A 180 17.63 1.78 -13.65
CA ALA A 180 17.93 3.18 -13.33
C ALA A 180 17.94 4.08 -14.59
N GLY A 181 16.97 3.87 -15.49
CA GLY A 181 16.77 4.72 -16.67
C GLY A 181 16.44 6.18 -16.33
N ALA A 182 15.86 6.45 -15.15
CA ALA A 182 15.55 7.79 -14.67
C ALA A 182 15.68 7.90 -13.14
N VAL A 183 15.89 9.13 -12.67
CA VAL A 183 15.99 9.49 -11.25
C VAL A 183 15.11 10.70 -10.97
N ALA A 184 14.28 10.61 -9.93
CA ALA A 184 13.60 11.75 -9.31
C ALA A 184 14.27 12.04 -7.98
N ALA A 185 14.42 13.31 -7.61
CA ALA A 185 15.11 13.71 -6.39
C ALA A 185 14.28 14.67 -5.55
N ALA A 186 14.35 14.50 -4.22
CA ALA A 186 13.91 15.46 -3.23
C ALA A 186 15.05 15.73 -2.24
N GLY A 187 14.90 16.77 -1.42
CA GLY A 187 15.75 16.92 -0.25
C GLY A 187 15.65 15.70 0.66
N ARG A 188 16.63 15.52 1.54
CA ARG A 188 16.64 14.40 2.48
C ARG A 188 15.46 14.49 3.43
N PHE A 189 14.76 13.38 3.61
CA PHE A 189 13.77 13.16 4.65
C PHE A 189 13.92 11.76 5.25
N GLU A 190 13.29 11.55 6.40
CA GLU A 190 13.27 10.26 7.08
C GLU A 190 12.28 9.30 6.37
N VAL A 191 12.80 8.37 5.58
CA VAL A 191 12.00 7.33 4.91
C VAL A 191 11.50 6.25 5.89
N GLY A 192 10.62 5.37 5.41
CA GLY A 192 10.26 4.15 6.13
C GLY A 192 11.41 3.14 6.16
N ASP A 193 11.60 2.49 7.31
CA ASP A 193 12.68 1.51 7.53
C ASP A 193 12.36 0.11 6.98
N GLY A 194 11.17 -0.08 6.42
CA GLY A 194 10.68 -1.38 5.99
C GLY A 194 9.31 -1.33 5.31
N PRO A 195 8.73 -2.51 5.03
CA PRO A 195 7.46 -2.64 4.30
C PRO A 195 6.27 -2.16 5.13
N ILE A 196 5.65 -1.03 4.75
CA ILE A 196 4.52 -0.45 5.48
C ILE A 196 3.18 -1.05 5.01
N SER A 197 2.94 -1.04 3.69
CA SER A 197 1.71 -1.53 3.07
C SER A 197 2.01 -2.21 1.72
N PRO A 198 1.05 -2.93 1.12
CA PRO A 198 1.22 -3.49 -0.22
C PRO A 198 1.64 -2.46 -1.28
N ASP A 199 1.03 -1.28 -1.30
CA ASP A 199 1.37 -0.25 -2.30
C ASP A 199 2.81 0.27 -2.12
N HIS A 200 3.28 0.45 -0.88
CA HIS A 200 4.67 0.84 -0.63
C HIS A 200 5.64 -0.24 -1.12
N ILE A 201 5.34 -1.52 -0.91
CA ILE A 201 6.18 -2.62 -1.42
C ILE A 201 6.18 -2.64 -2.96
N VAL A 202 4.99 -2.58 -3.59
CA VAL A 202 4.85 -2.71 -5.05
C VAL A 202 5.58 -1.59 -5.79
N TYR A 203 5.45 -0.34 -5.31
CA TYR A 203 5.93 0.82 -6.06
C TYR A 203 7.28 1.38 -5.57
N ALA A 204 7.63 1.19 -4.30
CA ALA A 204 8.88 1.69 -3.71
C ALA A 204 9.83 0.59 -3.22
N LYS A 205 9.44 -0.69 -3.32
CA LYS A 205 10.13 -1.85 -2.73
C LYS A 205 10.24 -1.79 -1.21
N SER A 206 10.46 -2.96 -0.60
CA SER A 206 10.33 -3.11 0.86
C SER A 206 11.38 -2.36 1.66
N TYR A 207 12.58 -2.17 1.09
CA TYR A 207 13.68 -1.51 1.77
C TYR A 207 14.34 -0.48 0.85
N PRO A 208 14.58 0.75 1.33
CA PRO A 208 15.44 1.69 0.64
C PRO A 208 16.90 1.24 0.73
N TYR A 209 17.72 1.69 -0.21
CA TYR A 209 19.17 1.73 -0.01
C TYR A 209 19.52 3.01 0.74
N GLU A 210 20.31 2.93 1.81
CA GLU A 210 20.85 4.11 2.51
C GLU A 210 22.36 3.99 2.65
N GLY A 211 23.08 5.03 2.24
CA GLY A 211 24.53 5.12 2.42
C GLY A 211 25.26 5.73 1.22
N VAL A 212 26.59 5.61 1.23
CA VAL A 212 27.47 6.18 0.19
C VAL A 212 27.19 5.51 -1.15
N LEU A 213 26.84 6.31 -2.15
CA LEU A 213 26.46 5.81 -3.47
C LEU A 213 27.70 5.38 -4.27
N THR A 214 27.93 4.07 -4.34
CA THR A 214 28.97 3.45 -5.17
C THR A 214 28.41 2.25 -5.92
N VAL A 215 29.02 1.90 -7.05
CA VAL A 215 28.62 0.73 -7.85
C VAL A 215 28.66 -0.55 -7.04
N ASP A 216 29.71 -0.75 -6.22
CA ASP A 216 29.87 -1.94 -5.41
C ASP A 216 28.80 -2.05 -4.31
N ASN A 217 28.46 -0.94 -3.65
CA ASN A 217 27.44 -0.94 -2.61
C ASN A 217 26.04 -1.21 -3.18
N LEU A 218 25.71 -0.63 -4.34
CA LEU A 218 24.44 -0.86 -5.02
C LEU A 218 24.30 -2.32 -5.50
N ARG A 219 25.38 -2.90 -6.06
CA ARG A 219 25.41 -4.33 -6.42
C ARG A 219 25.37 -5.24 -5.20
N ALA A 220 25.98 -4.84 -4.08
CA ALA A 220 25.85 -5.56 -2.81
C ALA A 220 24.41 -5.56 -2.31
N PHE A 221 23.72 -4.42 -2.36
CA PHE A 221 22.29 -4.34 -2.05
C PHE A 221 21.47 -5.29 -2.93
N GLN A 222 21.67 -5.28 -4.25
CA GLN A 222 20.97 -6.19 -5.16
C GLN A 222 21.19 -7.66 -4.81
N ARG A 223 22.42 -8.06 -4.46
CA ARG A 223 22.72 -9.44 -4.04
C ARG A 223 22.02 -9.83 -2.75
N VAL A 224 21.94 -8.92 -1.78
CA VAL A 224 21.32 -9.19 -0.47
C VAL A 224 19.80 -9.17 -0.56
N ARG A 225 19.23 -8.24 -1.33
CA ARG A 225 17.77 -8.02 -1.40
C ARG A 225 17.07 -8.74 -2.54
N GLY A 226 17.81 -9.15 -3.57
CA GLY A 226 17.25 -9.79 -4.76
C GLY A 226 16.62 -8.82 -5.77
N TYR A 227 16.72 -7.50 -5.58
CA TYR A 227 16.18 -6.47 -6.47
C TYR A 227 17.02 -5.18 -6.46
N ALA A 228 16.88 -4.36 -7.51
CA ALA A 228 17.43 -3.00 -7.57
C ALA A 228 16.65 -2.04 -6.65
N PRO A 229 17.33 -1.16 -5.89
CA PRO A 229 16.64 -0.22 -5.00
C PRO A 229 15.78 0.75 -5.82
N ARG A 230 14.51 0.92 -5.41
CA ARG A 230 13.61 1.95 -5.97
C ARG A 230 13.68 3.27 -5.21
N VAL A 231 14.10 3.22 -3.95
CA VAL A 231 14.34 4.38 -3.09
C VAL A 231 15.80 4.35 -2.63
N VAL A 232 16.50 5.46 -2.81
CA VAL A 232 17.91 5.62 -2.44
C VAL A 232 18.06 6.86 -1.57
N VAL A 233 18.59 6.70 -0.36
CA VAL A 233 18.85 7.76 0.61
C VAL A 233 20.36 8.06 0.60
N THR A 234 20.69 9.30 0.30
CA THR A 234 22.06 9.83 0.37
C THR A 234 22.17 10.78 1.58
N ASP A 235 23.36 11.35 1.79
CA ASP A 235 23.58 12.33 2.87
C ASP A 235 22.71 13.60 2.72
N GLY A 236 22.28 13.94 1.50
CA GLY A 236 21.57 15.19 1.21
C GLY A 236 20.25 15.04 0.45
N ALA A 237 19.86 13.82 0.05
CA ALA A 237 18.68 13.62 -0.78
C ALA A 237 18.00 12.27 -0.55
N VAL A 238 16.72 12.20 -0.92
CA VAL A 238 16.03 10.95 -1.22
C VAL A 238 15.77 10.91 -2.72
N LEU A 239 16.15 9.80 -3.35
CA LEU A 239 16.01 9.58 -4.78
C LEU A 239 14.99 8.46 -5.02
N GLY A 240 14.07 8.70 -5.94
CA GLY A 240 13.29 7.64 -6.58
C GLY A 240 14.00 7.19 -7.85
N VAL A 241 14.15 5.88 -8.04
CA VAL A 241 14.92 5.28 -9.14
C VAL A 241 14.01 4.36 -9.96
N GLY A 242 13.94 4.61 -11.26
CA GLY A 242 12.98 3.98 -12.17
C GLY A 242 13.58 3.61 -13.51
N ALA A 243 12.99 2.62 -14.19
CA ALA A 243 13.26 2.39 -15.61
C ALA A 243 12.76 3.56 -16.50
N SER A 244 11.83 4.37 -15.98
CA SER A 244 11.27 5.56 -16.61
C SER A 244 11.05 6.68 -15.58
N ASP A 245 10.90 7.92 -16.05
CA ASP A 245 10.60 9.08 -15.19
C ASP A 245 9.33 8.87 -14.35
N LYS A 246 8.30 8.24 -14.93
CA LYS A 246 7.05 7.92 -14.22
C LYS A 246 7.29 6.97 -13.05
N VAL A 247 8.08 5.91 -13.24
CA VAL A 247 8.41 4.94 -12.17
C VAL A 247 9.29 5.61 -11.10
N ALA A 248 10.26 6.42 -11.50
CA ALA A 248 11.15 7.12 -10.57
C ALA A 248 10.38 8.11 -9.68
N ARG A 249 9.47 8.90 -10.27
CA ARG A 249 8.62 9.83 -9.50
C ARG A 249 7.66 9.11 -8.58
N LEU A 250 7.02 8.03 -9.04
CA LEU A 250 6.11 7.25 -8.22
C LEU A 250 6.83 6.62 -7.03
N ALA A 251 8.04 6.08 -7.22
CA ALA A 251 8.84 5.55 -6.12
C ALA A 251 9.16 6.62 -5.07
N LEU A 252 9.53 7.85 -5.51
CA LEU A 252 9.78 8.97 -4.60
C LEU A 252 8.49 9.45 -3.89
N GLU A 253 7.37 9.48 -4.61
CA GLU A 253 6.06 9.81 -4.05
C GLU A 253 5.66 8.83 -2.94
N LEU A 254 5.78 7.52 -3.19
CA LEU A 254 5.47 6.50 -2.19
C LEU A 254 6.48 6.46 -1.04
N ALA A 255 7.74 6.85 -1.27
CA ALA A 255 8.71 7.04 -0.19
C ALA A 255 8.27 8.18 0.75
N ARG A 256 7.79 9.30 0.19
CA ARG A 256 7.27 10.44 0.96
C ARG A 256 5.94 10.10 1.65
N ASP A 257 5.03 9.42 0.98
CA ASP A 257 3.79 8.91 1.58
C ASP A 257 4.09 7.98 2.76
N GLY A 258 5.01 7.03 2.60
CA GLY A 258 5.46 6.15 3.68
C GLY A 258 6.07 6.90 4.87
N ALA A 259 6.83 7.97 4.61
CA ALA A 259 7.33 8.86 5.66
C ALA A 259 6.20 9.59 6.39
N GLY A 260 5.19 10.08 5.66
CA GLY A 260 3.97 10.67 6.22
C GLY A 260 3.21 9.67 7.11
N VAL A 261 2.98 8.45 6.62
CA VAL A 261 2.36 7.36 7.39
C VAL A 261 3.15 7.03 8.66
N LYS A 262 4.48 6.92 8.56
CA LYS A 262 5.36 6.69 9.72
C LYS A 262 5.22 7.78 10.78
N ARG A 263 5.07 9.05 10.36
CA ARG A 263 4.84 10.17 11.29
C ARG A 263 3.46 10.10 11.93
N LEU A 264 2.40 9.95 11.13
CA LEU A 264 1.02 9.85 11.60
C LEU A 264 0.82 8.69 12.59
N ALA A 265 1.42 7.53 12.31
CA ALA A 265 1.33 6.36 13.17
C ALA A 265 1.85 6.58 14.60
N ARG A 266 2.69 7.62 14.84
CA ARG A 266 3.14 8.00 16.19
C ARG A 266 1.97 8.32 17.13
N ALA A 267 0.86 8.85 16.59
CA ALA A 267 -0.36 9.10 17.36
C ALA A 267 -0.98 7.83 17.97
N PHE A 268 -0.65 6.67 17.41
CA PHE A 268 -1.21 5.38 17.80
C PHE A 268 -0.11 4.35 18.14
N GLY A 269 1.04 4.79 18.63
CA GLY A 269 2.10 3.90 19.13
C GLY A 269 3.20 3.55 18.13
N GLY A 270 3.28 4.27 17.01
CA GLY A 270 4.31 4.10 15.98
C GLY A 270 3.91 3.09 14.90
N VAL A 271 4.70 3.10 13.82
CA VAL A 271 4.44 2.25 12.64
C VAL A 271 4.69 0.77 12.96
N ARG A 272 3.78 -0.07 12.49
CA ARG A 272 3.91 -1.53 12.39
C ARG A 272 4.34 -1.86 10.97
N TYR A 273 5.54 -2.39 10.80
CA TYR A 273 5.97 -2.95 9.52
C TYR A 273 5.38 -4.34 9.30
N LEU A 274 5.13 -4.68 8.05
CA LEU A 274 4.78 -6.03 7.64
C LEU A 274 5.94 -6.99 7.93
N GLY A 275 5.62 -8.18 8.44
CA GLY A 275 6.62 -9.22 8.70
C GLY A 275 7.15 -9.86 7.41
N ASP A 276 8.24 -10.63 7.52
CA ASP A 276 8.91 -11.22 6.35
C ASP A 276 8.01 -12.11 5.50
N ARG A 277 7.08 -12.87 6.12
CA ARG A 277 6.11 -13.69 5.40
C ARG A 277 5.23 -12.86 4.47
N ALA A 278 4.68 -11.77 5.02
CA ALA A 278 3.81 -10.83 4.31
C ALA A 278 4.56 -10.11 3.19
N ARG A 279 5.76 -9.60 3.52
CA ARG A 279 6.67 -8.97 2.57
C ARG A 279 6.99 -9.90 1.39
N ALA A 280 7.46 -11.11 1.68
CA ALA A 280 7.87 -12.07 0.67
C ALA A 280 6.71 -12.54 -0.20
N PHE A 281 5.49 -12.66 0.35
CA PHE A 281 4.30 -12.91 -0.45
C PHE A 281 4.07 -11.77 -1.45
N ILE A 282 4.04 -10.53 -0.97
CA ILE A 282 3.72 -9.37 -1.81
C ILE A 282 4.77 -9.16 -2.90
N GLU A 283 6.06 -9.27 -2.58
CA GLU A 283 7.19 -9.11 -3.52
C GLU A 283 7.25 -10.15 -4.65
N ASN A 284 6.51 -11.25 -4.53
CA ASN A 284 6.46 -12.32 -5.52
C ASN A 284 5.05 -12.53 -6.08
N TRP A 285 4.11 -11.65 -5.75
CA TRP A 285 2.71 -11.83 -6.10
C TRP A 285 2.47 -11.52 -7.59
N GLU A 286 1.77 -12.40 -8.32
CA GLU A 286 1.51 -12.24 -9.77
C GLU A 286 0.87 -10.88 -10.11
N VAL A 287 0.01 -10.40 -9.22
CA VAL A 287 -0.65 -9.11 -9.36
C VAL A 287 0.33 -7.95 -9.28
N GLU A 288 1.40 -8.06 -8.47
CA GLU A 288 2.50 -7.10 -8.46
C GLU A 288 3.17 -7.04 -9.83
N SER A 289 3.48 -8.21 -10.42
CA SER A 289 4.06 -8.30 -11.77
C SER A 289 3.17 -7.69 -12.85
N TYR A 290 1.85 -7.66 -12.66
CA TYR A 290 0.91 -6.98 -13.56
C TYR A 290 0.81 -5.46 -13.29
N ARG A 291 0.63 -5.04 -12.02
CA ARG A 291 0.52 -3.62 -11.64
C ARG A 291 1.79 -2.83 -11.96
N ALA A 292 2.96 -3.42 -11.74
CA ALA A 292 4.25 -2.79 -12.07
C ALA A 292 4.41 -2.52 -13.57
N LYS A 293 3.73 -3.28 -14.45
CA LYS A 293 3.78 -3.09 -15.91
C LYS A 293 2.79 -2.05 -16.45
N GLN A 294 1.86 -1.57 -15.62
CA GLN A 294 0.90 -0.52 -15.99
C GLN A 294 1.43 0.90 -15.69
N VAL A 295 2.53 0.99 -14.96
CA VAL A 295 3.21 2.26 -14.64
C VAL A 295 4.24 2.58 -15.70
#